data_AF-A0A316IIY1-F1
#
_entry.id   AF-A0A316IIY1-F1
#
_cell.length_a   1.000
_cell.length_b   1.000
_cell.length_c   1.000
_cell.angle_alpha   90.00
_cell.angle_beta   90.00
_cell.angle_gamma   90.00
#
_symmetry.space_group_name_H-M   'P 1'
#
loop_
_entity.id
_entity.type
_entity.pdbx_description
1 polymer ?
#
loop_
_entity_poly.entity_id
_entity_poly.type
_entity_poly.pdbx_seq_one_letter_code
_entity_poly.pdbx_strand_id
1 'polypeptide(L)'
;MYGQEIDMSLLISSDTTPASDALTDFVVHAQLMLDPATPEPVRRQAEPRLLALLPTLQALGVFELFEIRDPALRALVRDELEARQRRLG
;
A
#
# COMPACT_ATOMS: atom_id res chain seq x y z
N MET A 1 -9.28 35.60 28.72
CA MET A 1 -8.39 34.47 29.04
C MET A 1 -8.68 33.34 28.07
N TYR A 2 -7.77 33.17 27.11
CA TYR A 2 -7.57 32.07 26.16
C TYR A 2 -8.77 31.46 25.43
N GLY A 3 -9.18 32.10 24.33
CA GLY A 3 -9.65 31.39 23.14
C GLY A 3 -8.41 31.01 22.33
N GLN A 4 -7.81 29.85 22.62
CA GLN A 4 -6.68 29.35 21.85
C GLN A 4 -7.26 28.79 20.56
N GLU A 5 -7.16 29.54 19.46
CA GLU A 5 -7.38 28.99 18.12
C GLU A 5 -6.43 27.80 17.99
N ILE A 6 -7.00 26.60 17.89
CA ILE A 6 -6.25 25.41 17.53
C ILE A 6 -5.70 25.71 16.13
N ASP A 7 -4.41 25.99 16.05
CA ASP A 7 -3.73 26.16 14.77
C ASP A 7 -3.72 24.80 14.07
N MET A 8 -4.70 24.62 13.17
CA MET A 8 -4.93 23.38 12.43
C MET A 8 -3.79 23.05 11.47
N SER A 9 -2.83 23.97 11.27
CA SER A 9 -1.65 23.76 10.43
C SER A 9 -0.60 22.88 11.10
N LEU A 10 -0.62 22.76 12.44
CA LEU A 10 0.21 21.81 13.19
C LEU A 10 -0.26 20.35 13.10
N LEU A 11 -1.50 20.09 12.65
CA LEU A 11 -2.02 18.72 12.46
C LEU A 11 -1.55 18.07 11.16
N ILE A 12 -0.96 18.85 10.24
CA ILE A 12 -0.30 18.34 9.03
C ILE A 12 1.18 18.74 9.11
N SER A 13 1.83 18.35 10.21
CA SER A 13 3.25 18.04 10.10
C SER A 13 3.31 16.75 9.30
N SER A 14 3.61 16.82 8.00
CA SER A 14 3.98 15.65 7.21
C SER A 14 5.35 15.15 7.67
N ASP A 15 5.45 14.75 8.93
CA ASP A 15 6.45 13.78 9.36
C ASP A 15 5.92 12.44 8.86
N THR A 16 6.00 12.26 7.54
CA THR A 16 5.50 11.08 6.86
C THR A 16 6.32 9.91 7.37
N THR A 17 5.72 9.19 8.31
CA THR A 17 6.28 7.98 8.86
C THR A 17 6.48 7.02 7.68
N PRO A 18 7.61 6.32 7.54
CA PRO A 18 7.91 5.47 6.37
C PRO A 18 6.83 4.39 6.11
N ALA A 19 5.99 4.09 7.10
CA ALA A 19 4.81 3.24 6.95
C ALA A 19 3.68 3.86 6.09
N SER A 20 3.47 5.18 6.14
CA SER A 20 2.49 5.89 5.30
C SER A 20 2.94 5.92 3.84
N ASP A 21 4.25 5.93 3.59
CA ASP A 21 4.81 5.81 2.25
C ASP A 21 4.51 4.43 1.65
N ALA A 22 4.61 3.36 2.43
CA ALA A 22 4.38 1.99 1.94
C ALA A 22 2.96 1.76 1.40
N LEU A 23 1.93 2.32 2.04
CA LEU A 23 0.55 2.23 1.53
C LEU A 23 0.39 3.05 0.25
N THR A 24 0.97 4.24 0.21
CA THR A 24 0.93 5.12 -0.97
C THR A 24 1.60 4.44 -2.16
N ASP A 25 2.81 3.91 -1.96
CA ASP A 25 3.58 3.21 -2.99
C ASP A 25 2.86 1.95 -3.49
N PHE A 26 2.19 1.22 -2.59
CA PHE A 26 1.39 0.06 -2.97
C PHE A 26 0.25 0.46 -3.89
N VAL A 27 -0.48 1.53 -3.56
CA VAL A 27 -1.58 2.04 -4.37
C VAL A 27 -1.07 2.52 -5.73
N VAL A 28 0.07 3.21 -5.78
CA VAL A 28 0.69 3.66 -7.03
C VAL A 28 1.04 2.47 -7.93
N HIS A 29 1.71 1.44 -7.39
CA HIS A 29 2.07 0.26 -8.19
C HIS A 29 0.84 -0.56 -8.61
N ALA A 30 -0.19 -0.64 -7.76
CA ALA A 30 -1.45 -1.29 -8.11
C ALA A 30 -2.14 -0.58 -9.28
N GLN A 31 -2.21 0.75 -9.24
CA GLN A 31 -2.79 1.55 -10.33
C GLN A 31 -2.02 1.35 -11.63
N LEU A 32 -0.68 1.37 -11.60
CA LEU A 32 0.15 1.11 -12.78
C LEU A 32 -0.11 -0.29 -13.36
N MET A 33 -0.30 -1.31 -12.52
CA MET A 33 -0.58 -2.67 -13.00
C MET A 33 -1.96 -2.80 -13.64
N LEU A 34 -2.97 -2.11 -13.10
CA LEU A 34 -4.36 -2.19 -13.52
C LEU A 34 -4.68 -1.26 -14.70
N ASP A 35 -3.91 -0.21 -14.89
CA ASP A 35 -4.11 0.73 -15.99
C ASP A 35 -3.70 0.11 -17.35
N PRO A 36 -4.65 -0.06 -18.29
CA PRO A 36 -4.35 -0.59 -19.61
C PRO A 36 -3.48 0.35 -20.46
N ALA A 37 -3.42 1.64 -20.12
CA ALA A 37 -2.57 2.61 -20.82
C ALA A 37 -1.10 2.54 -20.36
N THR A 38 -0.81 1.88 -19.23
CA THR A 38 0.55 1.76 -18.73
C THR A 38 1.36 0.79 -19.61
N PRO A 39 2.56 1.19 -20.09
CA PRO A 39 3.41 0.32 -20.92
C PRO A 39 3.75 -1.00 -20.24
N GLU A 40 3.75 -2.09 -21.02
CA GLU A 40 4.02 -3.46 -20.52
C GLU A 40 5.33 -3.59 -19.71
N PRO A 41 6.46 -2.94 -20.09
CA PRO A 41 7.67 -2.94 -19.27
C PRO A 41 7.50 -2.29 -17.89
N VAL A 42 6.66 -1.25 -17.79
CA VAL A 42 6.40 -0.54 -16.53
C VAL A 42 5.48 -1.39 -15.64
N ARG A 43 4.45 -2.01 -16.22
CA ARG A 43 3.56 -2.95 -15.51
C ARG A 43 4.35 -4.11 -14.90
N ARG A 44 5.28 -4.69 -15.68
CA ARG A 44 6.17 -5.76 -15.21
C ARG A 44 7.10 -5.35 -14.07
N GLN A 45 7.50 -4.08 -13.99
CA GLN A 45 8.31 -3.59 -12.89
C GLN A 45 7.48 -3.20 -11.66
N ALA A 46 6.20 -2.87 -11.84
CA ALA A 46 5.31 -2.50 -10.74
C ALA A 46 4.97 -3.71 -9.86
N GLU A 47 4.75 -4.88 -10.44
CA GLU A 47 4.42 -6.12 -9.71
C GLU A 47 5.43 -6.48 -8.61
N PRO A 48 6.74 -6.67 -8.90
CA PRO A 48 7.69 -7.04 -7.85
C PRO A 48 7.84 -5.97 -6.76
N ARG A 49 7.64 -4.68 -7.10
CA ARG A 49 7.68 -3.58 -6.12
C ARG A 49 6.45 -3.61 -5.23
N LEU A 50 5.26 -3.84 -5.80
CA LEU A 50 4.02 -4.03 -5.05
C LEU A 50 4.15 -5.19 -4.06
N LEU A 51 4.67 -6.34 -4.50
CA LEU A 51 4.84 -7.51 -3.64
C LEU A 51 5.89 -7.28 -2.53
N ALA A 52 6.90 -6.44 -2.78
CA ALA A 52 7.91 -6.10 -1.77
C ALA A 52 7.33 -5.33 -0.57
N LEU A 53 6.23 -4.60 -0.77
CA LEU A 53 5.56 -3.79 0.26
C LEU A 53 4.62 -4.61 1.16
N LEU A 54 4.22 -5.81 0.72
CA LEU A 54 3.24 -6.64 1.44
C LEU A 54 3.57 -6.93 2.91
N PRO A 55 4.82 -7.21 3.32
CA PRO A 55 5.14 -7.45 4.73
C PRO A 55 4.85 -6.23 5.60
N THR A 56 5.19 -5.04 5.11
CA THR A 56 4.95 -3.79 5.81
C THR A 56 3.45 -3.56 5.96
N LEU A 57 2.67 -3.75 4.89
CA LEU A 57 1.21 -3.60 4.93
C LEU A 57 0.51 -4.62 5.82
N GLN A 58 1.03 -5.86 5.86
CA GLN A 58 0.54 -6.90 6.75
C GLN A 58 0.83 -6.56 8.21
N ALA A 59 2.04 -6.09 8.53
CA ALA A 59 2.40 -5.67 9.89
C ALA A 59 1.55 -4.48 10.37
N LEU A 60 1.10 -3.63 9.44
CA LEU A 60 0.19 -2.52 9.71
C LEU A 60 -1.29 -2.94 9.82
N GLY A 61 -1.65 -4.17 9.45
CA GLY A 61 -3.04 -4.65 9.48
C GLY A 61 -3.95 -4.00 8.42
N VAL A 62 -3.38 -3.44 7.35
CA VAL A 62 -4.15 -2.70 6.32
C VAL A 62 -5.25 -3.57 5.70
N PHE A 63 -4.96 -4.84 5.44
CA PHE A 63 -5.90 -5.78 4.81
C PHE A 63 -7.05 -6.23 5.74
N GLU A 64 -6.98 -5.95 7.04
CA GLU A 64 -8.10 -6.16 7.98
C GLU A 64 -9.10 -5.00 7.96
N LEU A 65 -8.67 -3.84 7.46
CA LEU A 65 -9.46 -2.61 7.42
C LEU A 65 -9.98 -2.29 6.02
N PHE A 66 -9.24 -2.69 4.98
CA PHE A 66 -9.53 -2.37 3.59
C PHE A 66 -9.56 -3.61 2.72
N GLU A 67 -10.49 -3.63 1.76
CA GLU A 67 -10.60 -4.70 0.76
C GLU A 67 -10.12 -4.25 -0.62
N ILE A 68 -9.37 -5.13 -1.30
CA ILE A 68 -8.95 -4.93 -2.70
C ILE A 68 -10.13 -5.25 -3.63
N ARG A 69 -10.62 -4.24 -4.35
CA ARG A 69 -11.79 -4.37 -5.24
C ARG A 69 -11.51 -5.13 -6.54
N ASP A 70 -10.31 -5.00 -7.08
CA ASP A 70 -9.95 -5.69 -8.31
C ASP A 70 -9.72 -7.19 -8.03
N PRO A 71 -10.43 -8.11 -8.70
CA PRO A 71 -10.37 -9.53 -8.39
C PRO A 71 -9.02 -10.16 -8.74
N ALA A 72 -8.34 -9.69 -9.80
CA ALA A 72 -7.04 -10.23 -10.20
C ALA A 72 -5.95 -9.79 -9.23
N LEU A 73 -5.94 -8.51 -8.84
CA LEU A 73 -5.03 -7.99 -7.84
C LEU A 73 -5.26 -8.64 -6.47
N ARG A 74 -6.53 -8.85 -6.08
CA ARG A 74 -6.86 -9.53 -4.82
C ARG A 74 -6.35 -10.97 -4.80
N ALA A 75 -6.47 -11.71 -5.91
CA ALA A 75 -5.92 -13.06 -6.04
C ALA A 75 -4.40 -13.06 -5.93
N LEU A 76 -3.72 -12.16 -6.67
CA LEU A 76 -2.27 -12.01 -6.62
C LEU A 76 -1.75 -11.75 -5.20
N VAL A 77 -2.34 -10.79 -4.50
CA VAL A 77 -1.93 -10.42 -3.14
C VAL A 77 -2.15 -11.57 -2.17
N ARG A 78 -3.32 -12.23 -2.23
CA ARG A 78 -3.61 -13.40 -1.38
C ARG A 78 -2.59 -14.51 -1.59
N ASP A 79 -2.33 -14.87 -2.84
CA ASP A 79 -1.45 -15.98 -3.18
C ASP A 79 -0.01 -15.72 -2.70
N GLU A 80 0.49 -14.48 -2.81
CA GLU A 80 1.82 -14.11 -2.30
C GLU A 80 1.87 -14.07 -0.75
N LEU A 81 0.82 -13.59 -0.08
CA LEU A 81 0.74 -13.60 1.38
C LEU A 81 0.74 -15.03 1.92
N GLU A 82 -0.04 -15.93 1.32
CA GLU A 82 -0.03 -17.36 1.67
C GLU A 82 1.35 -18.01 1.43
N ALA A 83 1.98 -17.72 0.29
CA ALA A 83 3.31 -18.23 -0.03
C ALA A 83 4.35 -17.76 1.00
N ARG A 84 4.26 -16.52 1.49
CA ARG A 84 5.15 -16.00 2.54
C ARG A 84 4.92 -16.66 3.89
N GLN A 85 3.67 -16.88 4.29
CA GLN A 85 3.36 -17.60 5.53
C GLN A 85 3.97 -19.00 5.53
N ARG A 86 3.90 -19.72 4.39
CA ARG A 86 4.52 -21.05 4.24
C ARG A 86 6.05 -21.04 4.30
N ARG A 87 6.71 -19.91 4.03
CA ARG A 87 8.18 -19.78 4.13
C ARG A 87 8.65 -19.47 5.56
N LEU A 88 7.75 -18.99 6.41
CA LEU A 88 8.05 -18.57 7.78
C LEU A 88 7.66 -19.62 8.84
N GLY A 89 6.92 -20.66 8.46
CA GLY A 89 6.61 -21.84 9.29
C GLY A 89 7.50 -23.03 8.95
#